data_AF-A0A7J7J8P6-F1
#
_entry.id   AF-A0A7J7J8P6-F1
#
_cell.length_a   1.000
_cell.length_b   1.000
_cell.length_c   1.000
_cell.angle_alpha   90.00
_cell.angle_beta   90.00
_cell.angle_gamma   90.00
#
_symmetry.space_group_name_H-M   'P 1'
#
loop_
_entity.id
_entity.type
_entity.pdbx_description
1 polymer ?
#
loop_
_entity_poly.entity_id
_entity_poly.type
_entity_poly.pdbx_seq_one_letter_code
_entity_poly.pdbx_strand_id
1 'polypeptide(L)'
;MCKSVLVFVCCVALASGHLCLVNPHQRGSIEGLNKPAAKNCFLRTAPCGGRPTEPPQLKIKQNDNYTVIFQQNVNHLNPLNPGHFSISWASYADDGLTHQQVALIPDTGLPPLHLYVQTVPTPPALNNPTKVLQVSYVTNKPGFGPYYQCADVEVY
;
A
#
# COMPACT_ATOMS: atom_id res chain seq x y z
N MET A 1 -41.65 -27.94 27.95
CA MET A 1 -41.51 -26.53 27.51
C MET A 1 -40.04 -26.26 27.27
N CYS A 2 -39.56 -26.33 26.03
CA CYS A 2 -38.14 -26.15 25.70
C CYS A 2 -37.93 -24.70 25.25
N LYS A 3 -37.19 -23.92 26.03
CA LYS A 3 -36.84 -22.53 25.71
C LYS A 3 -35.63 -22.54 24.78
N SER A 4 -35.83 -22.27 23.48
CA SER A 4 -34.75 -22.07 22.53
C SER A 4 -34.14 -20.68 22.74
N VAL A 5 -32.86 -20.62 23.12
CA VAL A 5 -32.06 -19.40 23.16
C VAL A 5 -31.41 -19.22 21.79
N LEU A 6 -31.82 -18.18 21.06
CA LEU A 6 -31.23 -17.83 19.77
C LEU A 6 -30.02 -16.94 20.02
N VAL A 7 -28.80 -17.49 19.93
CA VAL A 7 -27.56 -16.71 19.97
C VAL A 7 -27.32 -16.13 18.58
N PHE A 8 -27.59 -14.83 18.43
CA PHE A 8 -27.31 -14.09 17.20
C PHE A 8 -25.81 -13.78 17.16
N VAL A 9 -25.02 -14.66 16.54
CA VAL A 9 -23.60 -14.40 16.27
C VAL A 9 -23.53 -13.34 15.19
N CYS A 10 -23.31 -12.09 15.60
CA CYS A 10 -23.04 -10.98 14.71
C CYS A 10 -21.64 -11.20 14.11
N CYS A 11 -21.58 -11.86 12.95
CA CYS A 11 -20.38 -11.92 12.12
C CYS A 11 -20.07 -10.50 11.65
N VAL A 12 -19.30 -9.76 12.46
CA VAL A 12 -18.60 -8.56 11.99
C VAL A 12 -17.60 -9.07 10.97
N ALA A 13 -18.01 -9.12 9.70
CA ALA A 13 -17.10 -9.26 8.60
C ALA A 13 -16.18 -8.04 8.70
N LEU A 14 -15.00 -8.25 9.30
CA LEU A 14 -13.88 -7.33 9.19
C LEU A 14 -13.56 -7.28 7.70
N ALA A 15 -14.28 -6.40 7.00
CA ALA A 15 -13.98 -6.03 5.63
C ALA A 15 -12.53 -5.55 5.73
N SER A 16 -11.61 -6.35 5.24
CA SER A 16 -10.19 -6.12 5.44
C SER A 16 -9.70 -5.51 4.14
N GLY A 17 -9.09 -4.34 4.19
CA GLY A 17 -8.68 -3.57 3.01
C GLY A 17 -7.26 -3.95 2.71
N HIS A 18 -6.91 -4.07 1.43
CA HIS A 18 -5.60 -4.64 1.12
C HIS A 18 -4.99 -3.92 -0.06
N LEU A 19 -3.75 -3.54 0.13
CA LEU A 19 -2.90 -2.91 -0.85
C LEU A 19 -1.66 -3.77 -0.99
N CYS A 20 -1.35 -4.22 -2.20
CA CYS A 20 -0.09 -4.89 -2.50
C CYS A 20 0.71 -4.00 -3.45
N LEU A 21 2.02 -3.86 -3.23
CA LEU A 21 2.90 -3.17 -4.18
C LEU A 21 3.68 -4.24 -4.95
N VAL A 22 3.45 -4.28 -6.26
CA VAL A 22 3.91 -5.34 -7.18
C VAL A 22 5.20 -4.92 -7.86
N ASN A 23 5.27 -3.68 -8.33
CA ASN A 23 6.46 -3.11 -8.94
C ASN A 23 6.76 -1.71 -8.39
N PRO A 24 7.93 -1.46 -7.76
CA PRO A 24 8.89 -2.47 -7.31
C PRO A 24 8.24 -3.50 -6.37
N HIS A 25 8.87 -4.65 -6.17
CA HIS A 25 8.37 -5.65 -5.24
C HIS A 25 8.34 -5.07 -3.81
N GLN A 26 7.20 -5.18 -3.13
CA GLN A 26 7.09 -4.74 -1.73
C GLN A 26 8.05 -5.49 -0.79
N ARG A 27 8.29 -4.93 0.38
CA ARG A 27 8.93 -5.61 1.50
C ARG A 27 8.18 -6.89 1.87
N GLY A 28 8.93 -7.93 2.19
CA GLY A 28 8.41 -9.24 2.52
C GLY A 28 7.81 -9.95 1.30
N SER A 29 6.89 -10.88 1.54
CA SER A 29 6.31 -11.73 0.49
C SER A 29 5.11 -11.06 -0.20
N ILE A 30 4.92 -11.34 -1.50
CA ILE A 30 3.65 -11.08 -2.23
C ILE A 30 2.77 -12.34 -2.35
N GLU A 31 3.03 -13.37 -1.54
CA GLU A 31 2.25 -14.60 -1.57
C GLU A 31 0.76 -14.31 -1.37
N GLY A 32 -0.06 -14.90 -2.24
CA GLY A 32 -1.50 -14.72 -2.23
C GLY A 32 -1.96 -13.44 -2.94
N LEU A 33 -1.11 -12.74 -3.70
CA LEU A 33 -1.49 -11.55 -4.49
C LEU A 33 -2.79 -11.75 -5.29
N ASN A 34 -3.02 -12.94 -5.83
CA ASN A 34 -4.21 -13.31 -6.60
C ASN A 34 -5.44 -13.70 -5.74
N LYS A 35 -5.34 -13.65 -4.42
CA LYS A 35 -6.42 -13.98 -3.47
C LYS A 35 -6.87 -12.71 -2.77
N PRO A 36 -8.16 -12.37 -2.79
CA PRO A 36 -8.67 -11.29 -1.96
C PRO A 36 -8.33 -11.53 -0.49
N ALA A 37 -8.06 -10.44 0.21
CA ALA A 37 -7.65 -10.41 1.60
C ALA A 37 -6.33 -11.12 1.94
N ALA A 38 -5.35 -11.02 1.04
CA ALA A 38 -4.02 -11.57 1.28
C ALA A 38 -3.33 -10.89 2.47
N LYS A 39 -2.91 -11.67 3.48
CA LYS A 39 -2.29 -11.15 4.72
C LYS A 39 -1.12 -10.20 4.46
N ASN A 40 -0.30 -10.47 3.44
CA ASN A 40 0.85 -9.63 3.08
C ASN A 40 0.47 -8.25 2.53
N CYS A 41 -0.80 -8.07 2.15
CA CYS A 41 -1.36 -6.83 1.65
C CYS A 41 -2.16 -6.07 2.72
N PHE A 42 -2.32 -6.64 3.92
CA PHE A 42 -3.07 -6.07 5.06
C PHE A 42 -2.16 -5.31 6.03
N LEU A 43 -1.36 -4.39 5.52
CA LEU A 43 -0.37 -3.74 6.38
C LEU A 43 -0.82 -2.32 6.74
N ARG A 44 -1.06 -2.07 8.03
CA ARG A 44 -1.66 -0.81 8.53
C ARG A 44 -0.73 0.05 9.39
N THR A 45 0.43 -0.47 9.78
CA THR A 45 1.38 0.26 10.63
C THR A 45 2.22 1.20 9.76
N ALA A 46 2.17 2.51 10.02
CA ALA A 46 2.99 3.47 9.28
C ALA A 46 4.50 3.29 9.60
N PRO A 47 5.42 3.66 8.70
CA PRO A 47 5.17 4.07 7.31
C PRO A 47 5.14 2.88 6.33
N CYS A 48 5.64 1.71 6.72
CA CYS A 48 5.91 0.59 5.80
C CYS A 48 5.27 -0.72 6.24
N GLY A 49 4.08 -0.62 6.83
CA GLY A 49 3.33 -1.78 7.22
C GLY A 49 3.88 -2.54 8.42
N GLY A 50 4.81 -1.95 9.17
CA GLY A 50 5.56 -2.62 10.25
C GLY A 50 6.59 -3.63 9.75
N ARG A 51 6.89 -3.64 8.44
CA ARG A 51 7.93 -4.50 7.87
C ARG A 51 9.31 -3.87 8.05
N PRO A 52 10.33 -4.67 8.41
CA PRO A 52 11.70 -4.18 8.50
C PRO A 52 12.20 -3.71 7.13
N THR A 53 13.18 -2.82 7.13
CA THR A 53 13.91 -2.41 5.92
C THR A 53 14.62 -3.62 5.29
N GLU A 54 14.65 -3.66 3.96
CA GLU A 54 15.33 -4.69 3.19
C GLU A 54 16.47 -4.08 2.34
N PRO A 55 17.50 -4.86 1.99
CA PRO A 55 18.49 -4.43 1.00
C PRO A 55 17.81 -4.15 -0.35
N PRO A 56 18.14 -3.04 -1.04
CA PRO A 56 17.61 -2.77 -2.37
C PRO A 56 17.88 -3.90 -3.36
N GLN A 57 16.82 -4.40 -4.00
CA GLN A 57 16.92 -5.45 -5.03
C GLN A 57 16.81 -4.91 -6.46
N LEU A 58 16.44 -3.63 -6.60
CA LEU A 58 16.21 -2.97 -7.88
C LEU A 58 16.97 -1.65 -7.94
N LYS A 59 17.60 -1.38 -9.08
CA LYS A 59 18.21 -0.10 -9.41
C LYS A 59 17.33 0.67 -10.40
N ILE A 60 17.06 1.94 -10.11
CA ILE A 60 16.20 2.81 -10.91
C ILE A 60 17.00 4.05 -11.31
N LYS A 61 16.93 4.41 -12.58
CA LYS A 61 17.64 5.58 -13.10
C LYS A 61 17.01 6.87 -12.58
N GLN A 62 17.83 7.74 -12.02
CA GLN A 62 17.42 9.05 -11.52
C GLN A 62 16.93 9.98 -12.64
N ASN A 63 16.10 10.97 -12.29
CA ASN A 63 15.60 12.00 -13.20
C ASN A 63 14.90 11.43 -14.47
N ASP A 64 14.45 10.18 -14.39
CA ASP A 64 13.65 9.51 -15.40
C ASP A 64 12.26 9.20 -14.81
N ASN A 65 11.43 8.51 -15.56
CA ASN A 65 10.14 8.02 -15.11
C ASN A 65 10.22 6.54 -14.70
N TYR A 66 9.54 6.20 -13.62
CA TYR A 66 9.42 4.83 -13.15
C TYR A 66 7.95 4.40 -13.09
N THR A 67 7.65 3.20 -13.60
CA THR A 67 6.30 2.63 -13.57
C THR A 67 6.07 1.86 -12.28
N VAL A 68 5.22 2.40 -11.42
CA VAL A 68 4.72 1.75 -10.22
C VAL A 68 3.51 0.90 -10.56
N ILE A 69 3.51 -0.35 -10.11
CA ILE A 69 2.37 -1.26 -10.24
C ILE A 69 1.94 -1.68 -8.84
N PHE A 70 0.69 -1.45 -8.51
CA PHE A 70 0.12 -1.86 -7.22
C PHE A 70 -1.28 -2.41 -7.42
N GLN A 71 -1.72 -3.25 -6.49
CA GLN A 71 -3.00 -3.92 -6.54
C GLN A 71 -3.85 -3.54 -5.35
N GLN A 72 -5.07 -3.06 -5.60
CA GLN A 72 -6.10 -3.02 -4.56
C GLN A 72 -6.67 -4.43 -4.44
N ASN A 73 -6.21 -5.17 -3.44
CA ASN A 73 -6.57 -6.56 -3.25
C ASN A 73 -7.96 -6.72 -2.59
N VAL A 74 -8.44 -5.71 -1.84
CA VAL A 74 -9.85 -5.57 -1.40
C VAL A 74 -10.26 -4.10 -1.44
N ASN A 75 -11.45 -3.85 -1.96
CA ASN A 75 -12.01 -2.51 -2.09
C ASN A 75 -12.73 -2.05 -0.81
N HIS A 76 -12.41 -0.83 -0.35
CA HIS A 76 -13.01 -0.16 0.80
C HIS A 76 -13.56 1.23 0.48
N LEU A 77 -14.08 1.39 -0.74
CA LEU A 77 -14.70 2.62 -1.18
C LEU A 77 -15.72 3.10 -0.13
N ASN A 78 -15.54 4.34 0.31
CA ASN A 78 -16.59 5.11 0.95
C ASN A 78 -17.34 5.89 -0.15
N PRO A 79 -18.62 5.56 -0.43
CA PRO A 79 -19.36 6.19 -1.53
C PRO A 79 -19.67 7.66 -1.30
N LEU A 80 -19.66 8.14 -0.04
CA LEU A 80 -19.95 9.53 0.31
C LEU A 80 -18.68 10.40 0.34
N ASN A 81 -17.53 9.79 0.60
CA ASN A 81 -16.23 10.46 0.64
C ASN A 81 -15.16 9.49 0.17
N PRO A 82 -14.97 9.31 -1.15
CA PRO A 82 -14.01 8.34 -1.67
C PRO A 82 -12.60 8.53 -1.11
N GLY A 83 -11.90 7.41 -0.98
CA GLY A 83 -10.50 7.38 -0.58
C GLY A 83 -9.55 7.80 -1.70
N HIS A 84 -8.26 7.59 -1.46
CA HIS A 84 -7.23 7.74 -2.48
C HIS A 84 -6.04 6.83 -2.20
N PHE A 85 -5.27 6.56 -3.25
CA PHE A 85 -3.94 6.01 -3.17
C PHE A 85 -2.93 7.15 -3.30
N SER A 86 -1.83 7.08 -2.54
CA SER A 86 -0.70 8.00 -2.68
C SER A 86 0.56 7.22 -3.00
N ILE A 87 1.37 7.73 -3.92
CA ILE A 87 2.71 7.22 -4.22
C ILE A 87 3.71 8.27 -3.78
N SER A 88 4.69 7.86 -2.98
CA SER A 88 5.72 8.74 -2.45
C SER A 88 7.09 8.10 -2.54
N TRP A 89 8.10 8.93 -2.81
CA TRP A 89 9.50 8.58 -2.55
C TRP A 89 9.86 9.01 -1.14
N ALA A 90 10.65 8.21 -0.43
CA ALA A 90 11.17 8.59 0.87
C ALA A 90 12.67 8.35 0.98
N SER A 91 13.32 9.17 1.79
CA SER A 91 14.72 8.99 2.20
C SER A 91 14.78 8.72 3.71
N TYR A 92 15.76 7.93 4.12
CA TYR A 92 16.08 7.75 5.53
C TYR A 92 16.73 9.03 6.09
N ALA A 93 16.15 9.56 7.16
CA ALA A 93 16.61 10.69 7.95
C ALA A 93 16.71 10.28 9.43
N ASP A 94 17.30 11.13 10.27
CA ASP A 94 17.57 10.81 11.68
C ASP A 94 16.28 10.56 12.50
N ASP A 95 15.16 11.16 12.09
CA ASP A 95 13.85 11.06 12.73
C ASP A 95 12.88 10.09 12.03
N GLY A 96 13.34 9.38 10.99
CA GLY A 96 12.56 8.38 10.27
C GLY A 96 12.60 8.55 8.75
N LEU A 97 11.47 8.28 8.09
CA LEU A 97 11.35 8.46 6.65
C LEU A 97 10.78 9.84 6.34
N THR A 98 11.48 10.60 5.50
CA THR A 98 10.96 11.84 4.92
C THR A 98 10.36 11.56 3.56
N HIS A 99 9.04 11.74 3.42
CA HIS A 99 8.30 11.44 2.20
C HIS A 99 8.11 12.66 1.29
N GLN A 100 8.21 12.42 0.00
CA GLN A 100 7.82 13.32 -1.09
C GLN A 100 6.76 12.62 -1.94
N GLN A 101 5.52 13.08 -1.85
CA GLN A 101 4.43 12.58 -2.68
C GLN A 101 4.63 12.98 -4.15
N VAL A 102 4.50 11.99 -5.03
CA VAL A 102 4.64 12.15 -6.49
C VAL A 102 3.39 11.78 -7.26
N ALA A 103 2.45 11.06 -6.65
CA ALA A 103 1.14 10.83 -7.25
C ALA A 103 0.05 10.71 -6.19
N LEU A 104 -1.16 11.11 -6.57
CA LEU A 104 -2.40 10.95 -5.82
C LEU A 104 -3.46 10.40 -6.78
N ILE A 105 -4.00 9.22 -6.50
CA ILE A 105 -4.93 8.50 -7.37
C ILE A 105 -6.25 8.37 -6.61
N PRO A 106 -7.37 8.92 -7.11
CA PRO A 106 -8.66 8.77 -6.44
C PRO A 106 -9.12 7.30 -6.45
N ASP A 107 -9.73 6.85 -5.36
CA ASP A 107 -10.39 5.55 -5.31
C ASP A 107 -11.74 5.63 -6.03
N THR A 108 -11.79 5.11 -7.24
CA THR A 108 -13.00 5.10 -8.08
C THR A 108 -13.89 3.87 -7.87
N GLY A 109 -13.56 3.01 -6.90
CA GLY A 109 -14.37 1.82 -6.60
C GLY A 109 -14.16 0.67 -7.57
N LEU A 110 -12.95 0.54 -8.14
CA LEU A 110 -12.62 -0.57 -9.03
C LEU A 110 -12.74 -1.93 -8.30
N PRO A 111 -13.00 -3.02 -9.04
CA PRO A 111 -13.16 -4.33 -8.42
C PRO A 111 -11.88 -4.78 -7.69
N PRO A 112 -11.99 -5.64 -6.66
CA PRO A 112 -10.83 -6.25 -6.03
C PRO A 112 -9.90 -6.92 -7.05
N LEU A 113 -8.62 -6.97 -6.71
CA LEU A 113 -7.52 -7.45 -7.56
C LEU A 113 -7.22 -6.56 -8.78
N HIS A 114 -7.83 -5.37 -8.87
CA HIS A 114 -7.46 -4.41 -9.90
C HIS A 114 -6.01 -3.95 -9.74
N LEU A 115 -5.27 -3.99 -10.85
CA LEU A 115 -3.90 -3.50 -10.95
C LEU A 115 -3.90 -2.05 -11.44
N TYR A 116 -3.40 -1.16 -10.59
CA TYR A 116 -3.10 0.21 -10.95
C TYR A 116 -1.69 0.27 -11.52
N VAL A 117 -1.54 0.97 -12.63
CA VAL A 117 -0.27 1.23 -13.29
C VAL A 117 -0.09 2.73 -13.33
N GLN A 118 0.95 3.23 -12.66
CA GLN A 118 1.20 4.66 -12.56
C GLN A 118 2.66 4.98 -12.83
N THR A 119 2.89 5.92 -13.74
CA THR A 119 4.23 6.41 -14.03
C THR A 119 4.51 7.64 -13.17
N VAL A 120 5.60 7.60 -12.41
CA VAL A 120 6.01 8.68 -11.49
C VAL A 120 7.44 9.13 -11.78
N PRO A 121 7.77 10.42 -11.57
CA PRO A 121 9.15 10.88 -11.69
C PRO A 121 10.03 10.24 -10.62
N THR A 122 11.23 9.84 -11.00
CA THR A 122 12.26 9.30 -10.10
C THR A 122 13.05 10.47 -9.50
N PRO A 123 13.30 10.48 -8.17
CA PRO A 123 14.06 11.55 -7.55
C PRO A 123 15.53 11.55 -8.03
N PRO A 124 16.27 12.64 -7.80
CA PRO A 124 17.71 12.64 -8.02
C PRO A 124 18.41 11.64 -7.09
N ALA A 125 19.50 11.03 -7.58
CA ALA A 125 20.45 10.28 -6.77
C ALA A 125 21.26 11.27 -5.93
N LEU A 126 20.74 11.65 -4.78
CA LEU A 126 21.49 12.40 -3.77
C LEU A 126 22.55 11.49 -3.13
N ASN A 127 23.32 12.02 -2.16
CA ASN A 127 24.38 11.32 -1.45
C ASN A 127 24.00 9.93 -0.89
N ASN A 128 22.71 9.68 -0.64
CA ASN A 128 22.18 8.35 -0.34
C ASN A 128 21.37 7.81 -1.54
N PRO A 129 21.89 6.79 -2.25
CA PRO A 129 21.20 6.19 -3.38
C PRO A 129 20.04 5.29 -2.95
N THR A 130 20.01 4.83 -1.69
CA THR A 130 18.89 4.02 -1.20
C THR A 130 17.68 4.90 -0.92
N LYS A 131 16.57 4.61 -1.61
CA LYS A 131 15.27 5.25 -1.46
C LYS A 131 14.21 4.22 -1.11
N VAL A 132 13.13 4.70 -0.50
CA VAL A 132 11.92 3.89 -0.26
C VAL A 132 10.83 4.39 -1.20
N LEU A 133 10.27 3.49 -2.02
CA LEU A 133 9.03 3.77 -2.74
C LEU A 133 7.88 3.28 -1.88
N GLN A 134 7.00 4.19 -1.47
CA GLN A 134 5.81 3.88 -0.70
C GLN A 134 4.56 4.04 -1.58
N VAL A 135 3.65 3.07 -1.48
CA VAL A 135 2.24 3.25 -1.85
C VAL A 135 1.41 3.17 -0.58
N SER A 136 0.51 4.14 -0.38
CA SER A 136 -0.47 4.10 0.69
C SER A 136 -1.90 4.16 0.15
N TYR A 137 -2.85 3.59 0.88
CA TYR A 137 -4.28 3.64 0.57
C TYR A 137 -5.05 4.21 1.76
N VAL A 138 -5.59 5.41 1.61
CA VAL A 138 -6.48 6.06 2.57
C VAL A 138 -7.91 5.80 2.12
N THR A 139 -8.66 4.99 2.87
CA THR A 139 -9.99 4.53 2.43
C THR A 139 -11.12 5.53 2.66
N ASN A 140 -10.93 6.45 3.62
CA ASN A 140 -11.98 7.31 4.19
C ASN A 140 -13.22 6.57 4.73
N LYS A 141 -13.20 5.23 4.82
CA LYS A 141 -14.30 4.43 5.35
C LYS A 141 -14.24 4.43 6.88
N PRO A 142 -15.33 4.76 7.60
CA PRO A 142 -15.34 4.75 9.06
C PRO A 142 -14.89 3.40 9.63
N GLY A 143 -13.99 3.44 10.62
CA GLY A 143 -13.41 2.24 11.25
C GLY A 143 -12.18 1.67 10.53
N PHE A 144 -11.79 2.20 9.38
CA PHE A 144 -10.63 1.74 8.61
C PHE A 144 -9.53 2.81 8.57
N GLY A 145 -8.33 2.42 9.02
CA GLY A 145 -7.13 3.25 8.85
C GLY A 145 -6.47 3.03 7.48
N PRO A 146 -5.38 3.76 7.19
CA PRO A 146 -4.65 3.60 5.95
C PRO A 146 -3.89 2.27 5.87
N TYR A 147 -3.60 1.86 4.64
CA TYR A 147 -2.73 0.72 4.33
C TYR A 147 -1.43 1.21 3.71
N TYR A 148 -0.33 0.54 3.99
CA TYR A 148 1.00 0.96 3.58
C TYR A 148 1.79 -0.20 3.00
N GLN A 149 2.38 0.03 1.83
CA GLN A 149 3.38 -0.87 1.25
C GLN A 149 4.61 -0.06 0.87
N CYS A 150 5.78 -0.63 1.13
CA CYS A 150 7.06 -0.02 0.79
C CYS A 150 7.92 -1.00 0.03
N ALA A 151 8.82 -0.48 -0.78
CA ALA A 151 9.93 -1.21 -1.37
C ALA A 151 11.22 -0.38 -1.21
N ASP A 152 12.32 -1.03 -0.86
CA ASP A 152 13.64 -0.42 -0.83
C ASP A 152 14.30 -0.57 -2.22
N VAL A 153 14.76 0.53 -2.79
CA VAL A 153 15.35 0.58 -4.14
C VAL A 153 16.59 1.47 -4.14
N GLU A 154 17.49 1.24 -5.10
CA GLU A 154 18.66 2.09 -5.31
C GLU A 154 18.39 3.01 -6.50
N VAL A 155 18.60 4.31 -6.33
CA VAL A 155 18.49 5.32 -7.39
C VAL A 155 19.89 5.74 -7.82
N TYR A 156 20.16 5.71 -9.13
CA TYR A 156 21.49 5.96 -9.71
C TYR A 156 21.47 6.95 -10.88
#